data_AF-A0A2M7Z8Z6-F1
#
_entry.id   AF-A0A2M7Z8Z6-F1
#
_cell.length_a   1.000
_cell.length_b   1.000
_cell.length_c   1.000
_cell.angle_alpha   90.00
_cell.angle_beta   90.00
_cell.angle_gamma   90.00
#
_symmetry.space_group_name_H-M   'P 1'
#
loop_
_entity.id
_entity.type
_entity.pdbx_description
1 polymer ?
#
loop_
_entity_poly.entity_id
_entity_poly.type
_entity_poly.pdbx_seq_one_letter_code
_entity_poly.pdbx_strand_id
1 'polypeptide(L)'
;AKILAITTGGRLGEFIKQGKILGFVFKPKYNLCNQPRMGIGYAVTGLLGLFEKCAVIKVSDREIKAVIQFLDKLKLQFEAKNLTLDNLAKQTADHVQNYSPVIVAAEFLSGNAHVLANQLNENSKNFSHYFIISELNHHLLEGLGYPKNNPKSLFFCFFESQLYHPRNSERLKITKDVLRKNKINYLSYKLQGKTELTQSFEMLLFGSYVSFYLAMLNNVDPAPIPWVDYFKTQLA
;
A
#
# COMPACT_ATOMS: atom_id res chain seq x y z
N ALA A 1 -30.19 7.42 10.06
CA ALA A 1 -28.95 7.63 9.25
C ALA A 1 -29.17 7.04 7.85
N LYS A 2 -28.59 7.61 6.79
CA LYS A 2 -28.58 6.99 5.45
C LYS A 2 -27.43 5.99 5.39
N ILE A 3 -27.70 4.74 4.97
CA ILE A 3 -26.72 3.65 4.93
C ILE A 3 -26.57 3.20 3.47
N LEU A 4 -25.32 3.07 3.03
CA LEU A 4 -24.94 2.48 1.75
C LEU A 4 -23.95 1.35 2.00
N ALA A 5 -24.11 0.23 1.28
CA ALA A 5 -23.27 -0.94 1.44
C ALA A 5 -22.50 -1.28 0.15
N ILE A 6 -21.30 -1.82 0.30
CA ILE A 6 -20.51 -2.41 -0.79
C ILE A 6 -20.00 -3.76 -0.34
N THR A 7 -20.11 -4.78 -1.20
CA THR A 7 -19.69 -6.15 -0.86
C THR A 7 -19.47 -7.01 -2.10
N THR A 8 -18.74 -8.11 -1.94
CA THR A 8 -18.67 -9.19 -2.92
C THR A 8 -19.81 -10.22 -2.76
N GLY A 9 -20.58 -10.13 -1.66
CA GLY A 9 -21.68 -11.04 -1.37
C GLY A 9 -21.98 -11.18 0.13
N GLY A 10 -22.25 -12.42 0.56
CA GLY A 10 -22.59 -12.78 1.93
C GLY A 10 -23.90 -12.15 2.43
N ARG A 11 -24.08 -12.16 3.75
CA ARG A 11 -25.27 -11.61 4.42
C ARG A 11 -25.55 -10.14 4.05
N LEU A 12 -24.49 -9.34 3.88
CA LEU A 12 -24.64 -7.95 3.42
C LEU A 12 -25.15 -7.87 1.98
N GLY A 13 -24.70 -8.77 1.10
CA GLY A 13 -25.18 -8.87 -0.28
C GLY A 13 -26.64 -9.33 -0.35
N GLU A 14 -27.08 -10.21 0.54
CA GLU A 14 -28.48 -10.61 0.66
C GLU A 14 -29.37 -9.45 1.08
N PHE A 15 -28.94 -8.64 2.06
CA PHE A 15 -29.68 -7.45 2.46
C PHE A 15 -29.82 -6.44 1.33
N ILE A 16 -28.78 -6.27 0.50
CA ILE A 16 -28.87 -5.43 -0.70
C ILE A 16 -29.88 -6.02 -1.69
N LYS A 17 -29.79 -7.32 -2.00
CA LYS A 17 -30.71 -8.00 -2.93
C LYS A 17 -32.17 -7.98 -2.48
N GLN A 18 -32.41 -8.02 -1.17
CA GLN A 18 -33.74 -7.94 -0.56
C GLN A 18 -34.29 -6.51 -0.49
N GLY A 19 -33.52 -5.50 -0.94
CA GLY A 19 -33.92 -4.09 -0.86
C GLY A 19 -33.91 -3.50 0.55
N LYS A 20 -33.33 -4.21 1.54
CA LYS A 20 -33.23 -3.74 2.93
C LYS A 20 -32.20 -2.64 3.11
N ILE A 21 -31.15 -2.65 2.28
CA ILE A 21 -30.06 -1.67 2.29
C ILE A 21 -29.72 -1.31 0.83
N LEU A 22 -29.56 -0.03 0.52
CA LEU A 22 -29.03 0.38 -0.78
C LEU A 22 -27.54 0.03 -0.87
N GLY A 23 -27.10 -0.52 -1.99
CA GLY A 23 -25.70 -0.86 -2.11
C GLY A 23 -25.29 -1.45 -3.44
N PHE A 24 -24.00 -1.77 -3.52
CA PHE A 24 -23.35 -2.31 -4.70
C PHE A 24 -22.75 -3.69 -4.38
N VAL A 25 -23.20 -4.71 -5.11
CA VAL A 25 -22.61 -6.05 -5.06
C VAL A 25 -21.75 -6.25 -6.31
N PHE A 26 -20.45 -6.48 -6.13
CA PHE A 26 -19.51 -6.67 -7.24
C PHE A 26 -18.89 -8.06 -7.26
N LYS A 27 -18.45 -8.50 -8.45
CA LYS A 27 -17.73 -9.76 -8.62
C LYS A 27 -16.24 -9.49 -8.91
N PRO A 28 -15.31 -9.87 -8.02
CA PRO A 28 -13.88 -9.59 -8.19
C PRO A 28 -13.21 -10.58 -9.16
N LYS A 29 -13.59 -10.54 -10.45
CA LYS A 29 -13.18 -11.52 -11.47
C LYS A 29 -11.67 -11.71 -11.61
N TYR A 30 -10.88 -10.67 -11.35
CA TYR A 30 -9.42 -10.68 -11.50
C TYR A 30 -8.67 -10.95 -10.18
N ASN A 31 -9.38 -11.21 -9.07
CA ASN A 31 -8.77 -11.63 -7.81
C ASN A 31 -8.70 -13.16 -7.72
N LEU A 32 -7.86 -13.78 -8.54
CA LEU A 32 -7.78 -15.24 -8.69
C LEU A 32 -7.35 -15.96 -7.39
N CYS A 33 -6.52 -15.32 -6.57
CA CYS A 33 -6.07 -15.88 -5.29
C CYS A 33 -7.11 -15.79 -4.16
N ASN A 34 -8.25 -15.16 -4.42
CA ASN A 34 -9.33 -14.93 -3.46
C ASN A 34 -8.88 -14.23 -2.15
N GLN A 35 -7.81 -13.43 -2.21
CA GLN A 35 -7.31 -12.67 -1.07
C GLN A 35 -7.83 -11.22 -1.16
N PRO A 36 -8.61 -10.72 -0.19
CA PRO A 36 -9.19 -9.37 -0.26
C PRO A 36 -8.17 -8.26 -0.52
N ARG A 37 -6.99 -8.36 0.09
CA ARG A 37 -5.87 -7.41 -0.06
C ARG A 37 -5.30 -7.33 -1.48
N MET A 38 -5.44 -8.39 -2.29
CA MET A 38 -5.06 -8.38 -3.71
C MET A 38 -6.19 -7.87 -4.61
N GLY A 39 -7.41 -7.77 -4.08
CA GLY A 39 -8.57 -7.19 -4.74
C GLY A 39 -8.83 -5.72 -4.39
N ILE A 40 -7.90 -5.03 -3.74
CA ILE A 40 -8.13 -3.69 -3.17
C ILE A 40 -8.59 -2.64 -4.21
N GLY A 41 -8.15 -2.79 -5.47
CA GLY A 41 -8.60 -1.91 -6.56
C GLY A 41 -10.12 -1.91 -6.74
N TYR A 42 -10.79 -3.05 -6.54
CA TYR A 42 -12.25 -3.13 -6.59
C TYR A 42 -12.91 -2.37 -5.42
N ALA A 43 -12.38 -2.50 -4.21
CA ALA A 43 -12.91 -1.82 -3.04
C ALA A 43 -12.74 -0.30 -3.17
N VAL A 44 -11.55 0.18 -3.54
CA VAL A 44 -11.27 1.60 -3.70
C VAL A 44 -12.11 2.20 -4.83
N THR A 45 -12.13 1.59 -6.03
CA THR A 45 -12.93 2.12 -7.15
C THR A 45 -14.43 2.03 -6.90
N GLY A 46 -14.90 0.99 -6.21
CA GLY A 46 -16.30 0.88 -5.79
C GLY A 46 -16.70 1.97 -4.80
N LEU A 47 -15.85 2.28 -3.81
CA LEU A 47 -16.06 3.39 -2.88
C LEU A 47 -16.03 4.74 -3.60
N LEU A 48 -15.10 4.95 -4.53
CA LEU A 48 -15.04 6.16 -5.36
C LEU A 48 -16.34 6.35 -6.15
N GLY A 49 -16.85 5.28 -6.78
CA GLY A 49 -18.12 5.32 -7.51
C GLY A 49 -19.32 5.61 -6.60
N LEU A 50 -19.36 5.04 -5.40
CA LEU A 50 -20.42 5.34 -4.42
C LEU A 50 -20.37 6.79 -3.95
N PHE A 51 -19.19 7.33 -3.65
CA PHE A 51 -19.02 8.72 -3.23
C PHE A 51 -19.31 9.70 -4.36
N GLU A 52 -18.99 9.36 -5.60
CA GLU A 52 -19.37 10.12 -6.80
C GLU A 52 -20.90 10.19 -6.93
N LYS A 53 -21.60 9.06 -6.83
CA LYS A 53 -23.07 9.00 -6.90
C LYS A 53 -23.75 9.76 -5.76
N CYS A 54 -23.07 9.90 -4.62
CA CYS A 54 -23.53 10.70 -3.50
C CYS A 54 -23.13 12.17 -3.59
N ALA A 55 -22.46 12.59 -4.66
CA ALA A 55 -21.91 13.94 -4.86
C ALA A 55 -20.95 14.39 -3.75
N VAL A 56 -20.30 13.45 -3.06
CA VAL A 56 -19.30 13.71 -2.01
C VAL A 56 -17.95 14.05 -2.64
N ILE A 57 -17.63 13.40 -3.76
CA ILE A 57 -16.41 13.66 -4.53
C ILE A 57 -16.77 13.84 -6.00
N LYS A 58 -15.83 14.43 -6.76
CA LYS A 58 -15.88 14.46 -8.22
C LYS A 58 -14.78 13.56 -8.74
N VAL A 59 -15.17 12.51 -9.45
CA VAL A 59 -14.24 11.64 -10.18
C VAL A 59 -14.94 11.18 -11.45
N SER A 60 -14.26 11.35 -12.58
CA SER A 60 -14.81 10.98 -13.88
C SER A 60 -14.33 9.61 -14.33
N ASP A 61 -15.13 8.95 -15.17
CA ASP A 61 -14.71 7.72 -15.86
C ASP A 61 -13.41 7.93 -16.65
N ARG A 62 -13.18 9.15 -17.16
CA ARG A 62 -11.95 9.51 -17.87
C ARG A 62 -10.73 9.45 -16.95
N GLU A 63 -10.84 9.95 -15.73
CA GLU A 63 -9.77 9.88 -14.74
C GLU A 63 -9.47 8.43 -14.36
N ILE A 64 -10.49 7.62 -14.10
CA ILE A 64 -10.32 6.19 -13.79
C ILE A 64 -9.66 5.44 -14.96
N LYS A 65 -10.09 5.69 -16.20
CA LYS A 65 -9.45 5.10 -17.39
C LYS A 65 -7.99 5.53 -17.53
N ALA A 66 -7.66 6.79 -17.24
CA ALA A 66 -6.28 7.28 -17.27
C ALA A 66 -5.40 6.59 -16.22
N VAL A 67 -5.93 6.35 -15.02
CA VAL A 67 -5.25 5.56 -13.98
C VAL A 67 -4.98 4.14 -14.49
N ILE A 68 -5.99 3.45 -15.01
CA ILE A 68 -5.83 2.07 -15.53
C ILE A 68 -4.74 2.02 -16.62
N GLN A 69 -4.79 2.93 -17.60
CA GLN A 69 -3.79 3.00 -18.67
C GLN A 69 -2.38 3.27 -18.15
N PHE A 70 -2.24 4.09 -17.12
CA PHE A 70 -0.96 4.33 -16.46
C PHE A 70 -0.43 3.06 -15.78
N LEU A 71 -1.29 2.37 -15.00
CA LEU A 71 -0.91 1.13 -14.32
C LEU A 71 -0.58 0.00 -15.29
N ASP A 72 -1.28 -0.09 -16.42
CA ASP A 72 -1.01 -1.08 -17.46
C ASP A 72 0.37 -0.93 -18.09
N LYS A 73 0.88 0.29 -18.17
CA LYS A 73 2.26 0.56 -18.62
C LYS A 73 3.26 0.30 -17.50
N LEU A 74 2.94 0.73 -16.28
CA LEU A 74 3.84 0.61 -15.14
C LEU A 74 4.07 -0.85 -14.75
N LYS A 75 3.03 -1.69 -14.76
CA LYS A 75 3.16 -3.12 -14.39
C LYS A 75 4.19 -3.85 -15.25
N LEU A 76 4.38 -3.45 -16.52
CA LEU A 76 5.37 -4.04 -17.43
C LEU A 76 6.80 -3.88 -16.91
N GLN A 77 7.08 -2.84 -16.11
CA GLN A 77 8.39 -2.62 -15.49
C GLN A 77 8.62 -3.56 -14.30
N PHE A 78 7.55 -4.01 -13.67
CA PHE A 78 7.61 -4.86 -12.48
C PHE A 78 7.37 -6.33 -12.78
N GLU A 79 7.26 -6.77 -14.03
CA GLU A 79 7.00 -8.18 -14.35
C GLU A 79 8.11 -9.12 -13.90
N ALA A 80 7.72 -10.36 -13.58
CA ALA A 80 8.64 -11.39 -13.10
C ALA A 80 9.75 -11.73 -14.10
N LYS A 81 9.48 -11.60 -15.41
CA LYS A 81 10.44 -11.86 -16.48
C LYS A 81 11.58 -10.83 -16.55
N ASN A 82 11.39 -9.63 -15.99
CA ASN A 82 12.40 -8.59 -16.01
C ASN A 82 13.53 -8.95 -15.03
N LEU A 83 14.77 -8.67 -15.39
CA LEU A 83 15.92 -8.86 -14.49
C LEU A 83 15.81 -7.94 -13.28
N THR A 84 16.41 -8.35 -12.15
CA THR A 84 16.39 -7.55 -10.91
C THR A 84 16.97 -6.16 -11.13
N LEU A 85 18.07 -6.04 -11.89
CA LEU A 85 18.72 -4.75 -12.20
C LEU A 85 17.79 -3.75 -12.91
N ASP A 86 16.74 -4.21 -13.58
CA ASP A 86 15.79 -3.38 -14.31
C ASP A 86 14.40 -3.31 -13.65
N ASN A 87 14.23 -3.95 -12.49
CA ASN A 87 12.95 -4.05 -11.79
C ASN A 87 13.08 -3.47 -10.37
N LEU A 88 12.64 -2.22 -10.21
CA LEU A 88 12.74 -1.50 -8.94
C LEU A 88 11.97 -2.18 -7.80
N ALA A 89 10.89 -2.92 -8.10
CA ALA A 89 10.17 -3.67 -7.08
C ALA A 89 10.98 -4.87 -6.56
N LYS A 90 11.72 -5.57 -7.45
CA LYS A 90 12.68 -6.62 -7.05
C LYS A 90 13.85 -6.04 -6.27
N GLN A 91 14.43 -4.92 -6.71
CA GLN A 91 15.54 -4.26 -5.99
C GLN A 91 15.10 -3.82 -4.60
N THR A 92 13.90 -3.26 -4.48
CA THR A 92 13.33 -2.87 -3.19
C THR A 92 13.15 -4.09 -2.30
N ALA A 93 12.60 -5.20 -2.82
CA ALA A 93 12.46 -6.45 -2.08
C ALA A 93 13.81 -7.01 -1.59
N ASP A 94 14.84 -6.99 -2.44
CA ASP A 94 16.20 -7.42 -2.11
C ASP A 94 16.81 -6.57 -0.99
N HIS A 95 16.69 -5.23 -1.09
CA HIS A 95 17.21 -4.32 -0.08
C HIS A 95 16.52 -4.44 1.28
N VAL A 96 15.23 -4.74 1.30
CA VAL A 96 14.48 -4.89 2.56
C VAL A 96 14.53 -6.32 3.11
N GLN A 97 15.08 -7.28 2.37
CA GLN A 97 15.24 -8.66 2.84
C GLN A 97 16.10 -8.66 4.11
N ASN A 98 15.61 -9.32 5.17
CA ASN A 98 16.22 -9.37 6.51
C ASN A 98 16.15 -8.07 7.34
N TYR A 99 15.37 -7.08 6.90
CA TYR A 99 15.07 -5.88 7.69
C TYR A 99 13.60 -5.84 8.13
N SER A 100 13.33 -5.01 9.13
CA SER A 100 12.00 -4.48 9.45
C SER A 100 11.78 -3.20 8.62
N PRO A 101 10.98 -3.25 7.53
CA PRO A 101 10.78 -2.12 6.65
C PRO A 101 9.92 -1.07 7.35
N VAL A 102 10.34 0.19 7.24
CA VAL A 102 9.62 1.35 7.72
C VAL A 102 9.19 2.18 6.52
N ILE A 103 7.89 2.16 6.24
CA ILE A 103 7.30 2.87 5.10
C ILE A 103 7.02 4.30 5.51
N VAL A 104 7.52 5.26 4.74
CA VAL A 104 7.30 6.67 5.00
C VAL A 104 6.64 7.35 3.81
N ALA A 105 5.50 7.99 4.06
CA ALA A 105 4.76 8.77 3.08
C ALA A 105 4.17 10.03 3.74
N ALA A 106 3.49 10.87 2.94
CA ALA A 106 2.80 12.07 3.42
C ALA A 106 1.40 12.20 2.80
N GLU A 107 0.57 13.04 3.43
CA GLU A 107 -0.67 13.59 2.84
C GLU A 107 -1.60 12.49 2.27
N PHE A 108 -1.98 12.61 1.00
CA PHE A 108 -2.92 11.72 0.31
C PHE A 108 -2.47 10.25 0.25
N LEU A 109 -1.19 9.95 0.48
CA LEU A 109 -0.66 8.58 0.49
C LEU A 109 -0.68 7.91 1.88
N SER A 110 -1.26 8.56 2.89
CA SER A 110 -1.28 8.00 4.25
C SER A 110 -1.95 6.63 4.31
N GLY A 111 -3.06 6.46 3.58
CA GLY A 111 -3.73 5.17 3.47
C GLY A 111 -2.89 4.12 2.73
N ASN A 112 -2.14 4.53 1.71
CA ASN A 112 -1.30 3.65 0.91
C ASN A 112 -0.11 3.11 1.71
N ALA A 113 0.50 3.95 2.56
CA ALA A 113 1.58 3.52 3.45
C ALA A 113 1.11 2.44 4.44
N HIS A 114 -0.08 2.64 5.02
CA HIS A 114 -0.73 1.65 5.87
C HIS A 114 -1.02 0.34 5.13
N VAL A 115 -1.59 0.42 3.93
CA VAL A 115 -1.88 -0.77 3.11
C VAL A 115 -0.61 -1.55 2.79
N LEU A 116 0.47 -0.87 2.41
CA LEU A 116 1.71 -1.55 2.07
C LEU A 116 2.36 -2.22 3.29
N ALA A 117 2.32 -1.60 4.47
CA ALA A 117 2.82 -2.23 5.69
C ALA A 117 2.03 -3.53 5.98
N ASN A 118 0.69 -3.46 5.88
CA ASN A 118 -0.14 -4.66 6.06
C ASN A 118 0.17 -5.72 5.01
N GLN A 119 0.33 -5.35 3.74
CA GLN A 119 0.67 -6.29 2.68
C GLN A 119 2.04 -6.95 2.88
N LEU A 120 3.05 -6.26 3.45
CA LEU A 120 4.32 -6.90 3.80
C LEU A 120 4.14 -7.91 4.96
N ASN A 121 3.38 -7.52 5.99
CA ASN A 121 3.06 -8.42 7.10
C ASN A 121 2.30 -9.67 6.62
N GLU A 122 1.33 -9.50 5.72
CA GLU A 122 0.44 -10.57 5.26
C GLU A 122 1.04 -11.41 4.12
N ASN A 123 1.67 -10.79 3.12
CA ASN A 123 2.18 -11.51 1.93
C ASN A 123 3.56 -12.10 2.20
N SER A 124 4.54 -11.30 2.63
CA SER A 124 5.91 -11.77 2.79
C SER A 124 6.25 -12.26 4.19
N LYS A 125 5.28 -12.19 5.12
CA LYS A 125 5.43 -12.61 6.52
C LYS A 125 6.57 -11.86 7.19
N ASN A 126 6.81 -10.64 6.72
CA ASN A 126 7.91 -9.79 7.13
C ASN A 126 7.33 -8.63 7.93
N PHE A 127 7.71 -8.54 9.20
CA PHE A 127 7.26 -7.44 10.05
C PHE A 127 7.62 -6.10 9.40
N SER A 128 6.66 -5.19 9.36
CA SER A 128 6.82 -3.85 8.83
C SER A 128 5.93 -2.86 9.56
N HIS A 129 6.30 -1.59 9.46
CA HIS A 129 5.54 -0.49 10.03
C HIS A 129 5.51 0.70 9.06
N TYR A 130 4.60 1.63 9.30
CA TYR A 130 4.53 2.86 8.52
C TYR A 130 4.45 4.09 9.43
N PHE A 131 4.99 5.20 8.94
CA PHE A 131 4.89 6.50 9.59
C PHE A 131 4.58 7.58 8.57
N ILE A 132 3.86 8.60 9.00
CA ILE A 132 3.37 9.67 8.12
C ILE A 132 4.07 10.99 8.44
N ILE A 133 4.51 11.71 7.42
CA ILE A 133 4.99 13.08 7.56
C ILE A 133 3.77 14.02 7.70
N SER A 134 3.75 14.95 8.65
CA SER A 134 4.85 15.36 9.55
C SER A 134 4.88 14.70 10.93
N GLU A 135 3.91 13.85 11.24
CA GLU A 135 3.75 13.21 12.55
C GLU A 135 5.03 12.51 13.02
N LEU A 136 5.65 11.73 12.13
CA LEU A 136 6.96 11.09 12.32
C LEU A 136 8.00 12.04 12.91
N ASN A 137 8.01 13.29 12.45
CA ASN A 137 9.06 14.25 12.79
C ASN A 137 8.95 14.77 14.23
N HIS A 138 7.85 14.49 14.94
CA HIS A 138 7.66 14.92 16.31
C HIS A 138 8.29 13.99 17.35
N HIS A 139 8.56 12.72 17.01
CA HIS A 139 9.04 11.73 18.00
C HIS A 139 10.00 10.69 17.43
N LEU A 140 9.75 10.17 16.23
CA LEU A 140 10.45 8.98 15.74
C LEU A 140 11.96 9.24 15.58
N LEU A 141 12.32 10.47 15.20
CA LEU A 141 13.71 10.86 14.93
C LEU A 141 14.63 10.58 16.13
N GLU A 142 14.14 10.80 17.36
CA GLU A 142 14.89 10.51 18.59
C GLU A 142 15.00 9.00 18.83
N GLY A 143 13.96 8.24 18.49
CA GLY A 143 13.92 6.78 18.59
C GLY A 143 14.89 6.05 17.64
N LEU A 144 15.51 6.73 16.69
CA LEU A 144 16.45 6.11 15.75
C LEU A 144 17.79 5.75 16.40
N GLY A 145 18.16 6.40 17.51
CA GLY A 145 19.46 6.22 18.16
C GLY A 145 19.63 4.89 18.92
N TYR A 146 18.53 4.23 19.29
CA TYR A 146 18.51 2.95 20.01
C TYR A 146 17.30 2.07 19.61
N PRO A 147 17.40 0.72 19.71
CA PRO A 147 18.60 -0.04 20.08
C PRO A 147 19.75 0.16 19.09
N LYS A 148 21.00 -0.02 19.54
CA LYS A 148 22.19 0.20 18.69
C LYS A 148 22.25 -0.69 17.45
N ASN A 149 21.40 -1.72 17.39
CA ASN A 149 21.23 -2.57 16.22
C ASN A 149 20.29 -2.00 15.15
N ASN A 150 19.64 -0.85 15.37
CA ASN A 150 18.75 -0.20 14.38
C ASN A 150 19.35 -0.13 12.96
N PRO A 151 20.64 0.24 12.76
CA PRO A 151 21.28 0.23 11.44
C PRO A 151 21.23 -1.10 10.68
N LYS A 152 21.14 -2.23 11.40
CA LYS A 152 21.09 -3.59 10.84
C LYS A 152 19.68 -4.20 10.87
N SER A 153 18.73 -3.54 11.52
CA SER A 153 17.38 -4.07 11.73
C SER A 153 16.30 -3.24 11.03
N LEU A 154 16.50 -1.95 10.83
CA LEU A 154 15.54 -1.06 10.19
C LEU A 154 15.96 -0.72 8.76
N PHE A 155 15.00 -0.68 7.85
CA PHE A 155 15.21 -0.18 6.51
C PHE A 155 14.06 0.75 6.11
N PHE A 156 14.37 1.99 5.74
CA PHE A 156 13.31 2.97 5.44
C PHE A 156 13.00 3.03 3.94
N CYS A 157 11.71 2.96 3.60
CA CYS A 157 11.21 3.10 2.23
C CYS A 157 10.38 4.38 2.12
N PHE A 158 10.97 5.42 1.50
CA PHE A 158 10.29 6.69 1.30
C PHE A 158 9.50 6.71 -0.01
N PHE A 159 8.26 7.17 0.05
CA PHE A 159 7.44 7.47 -1.11
C PHE A 159 7.40 8.98 -1.31
N GLU A 160 7.93 9.43 -2.45
CA GLU A 160 8.09 10.85 -2.75
C GLU A 160 7.15 11.28 -3.86
N SER A 161 6.41 12.36 -3.63
CA SER A 161 5.51 12.95 -4.60
C SER A 161 5.88 14.39 -4.91
N GLN A 162 5.83 14.74 -6.19
CA GLN A 162 5.85 16.13 -6.67
C GLN A 162 4.58 16.92 -6.27
N LEU A 163 3.53 16.23 -5.82
CA LEU A 163 2.24 16.82 -5.43
C LEU A 163 2.17 17.13 -3.93
N TYR A 164 3.17 16.71 -3.15
CA TYR A 164 3.23 17.06 -1.74
C TYR A 164 3.44 18.56 -1.54
N HIS A 165 2.91 19.06 -0.43
CA HIS A 165 3.22 20.39 0.04
C HIS A 165 4.75 20.55 0.18
N PRO A 166 5.37 21.66 -0.29
CA PRO A 166 6.82 21.84 -0.28
C PRO A 166 7.48 21.59 1.09
N ARG A 167 6.79 21.96 2.17
CA ARG A 167 7.23 21.72 3.55
C ARG A 167 7.37 20.23 3.88
N ASN A 168 6.51 19.36 3.34
CA ASN A 168 6.62 17.91 3.54
C ASN A 168 7.76 17.32 2.71
N SER A 169 8.02 17.85 1.51
CA SER A 169 9.21 17.49 0.74
C SER A 169 10.52 17.83 1.47
N GLU A 170 10.59 19.00 2.13
CA GLU A 170 11.76 19.35 2.94
C GLU A 170 11.88 18.48 4.19
N ARG A 171 10.76 18.16 4.86
CA ARG A 171 10.74 17.21 5.98
C ARG A 171 11.26 15.82 5.59
N LEU A 172 10.87 15.31 4.42
CA LEU A 172 11.40 14.04 3.90
C LEU A 172 12.92 14.11 3.71
N LYS A 173 13.43 15.20 3.16
CA LYS A 173 14.87 15.42 2.98
C LYS A 173 15.62 15.47 4.33
N ILE A 174 15.11 16.21 5.31
CA ILE A 174 15.69 16.30 6.65
C ILE A 174 15.64 14.94 7.35
N THR A 175 14.53 14.21 7.23
CA THR A 175 14.39 12.85 7.81
C THR A 175 15.47 11.91 7.27
N LYS A 176 15.71 11.93 5.96
CA LYS A 176 16.79 11.15 5.32
C LYS A 176 18.18 11.57 5.80
N ASP A 177 18.41 12.85 6.08
CA ASP A 177 19.67 13.32 6.70
C ASP A 177 19.87 12.75 8.11
N VAL A 178 18.82 12.72 8.93
CA VAL A 178 18.87 12.10 10.26
C VAL A 178 19.13 10.60 10.18
N LEU A 179 18.54 9.88 9.22
CA LEU A 179 18.83 8.45 8.99
C LEU A 179 20.30 8.22 8.62
N ARG A 180 20.88 9.05 7.74
CA ARG A 180 22.32 8.98 7.40
C ARG A 180 23.20 9.17 8.62
N LYS A 181 22.89 10.15 9.47
CA LYS A 181 23.61 10.40 10.73
C LYS A 181 23.53 9.20 11.69
N ASN A 182 22.40 8.49 11.68
CA ASN A 182 22.22 7.26 12.45
C ASN A 182 22.70 5.98 11.74
N LYS A 183 23.27 6.09 10.53
CA LYS A 183 23.71 4.96 9.69
C LYS A 183 22.61 3.96 9.36
N ILE A 184 21.35 4.41 9.30
CA ILE A 184 20.20 3.57 8.93
C ILE A 184 19.99 3.67 7.42
N ASN A 185 19.90 2.51 6.76
CA ASN A 185 19.70 2.41 5.32
C ASN A 185 18.29 2.82 4.91
N TYR A 186 18.17 3.42 3.73
CA TYR A 186 16.90 3.78 3.14
C TYR A 186 16.96 3.82 1.63
N LEU A 187 15.80 3.77 1.00
CA LEU A 187 15.60 4.08 -0.42
C LEU A 187 14.43 5.05 -0.60
N SER A 188 14.32 5.59 -1.81
CA SER A 188 13.21 6.47 -2.17
C SER A 188 12.60 6.03 -3.50
N TYR A 189 11.30 5.78 -3.48
CA TYR A 189 10.48 5.58 -4.66
C TYR A 189 9.80 6.90 -5.02
N LYS A 190 10.20 7.49 -6.15
CA LYS A 190 9.60 8.73 -6.67
C LYS A 190 8.42 8.38 -7.56
N LEU A 191 7.24 8.86 -7.19
CA LEU A 191 6.00 8.61 -7.91
C LEU A 191 5.99 9.37 -9.23
N GLN A 192 5.53 8.70 -10.29
CA GLN A 192 5.52 9.20 -11.66
C GLN A 192 4.13 9.66 -12.12
N GLY A 193 3.07 9.24 -11.42
CA GLY A 193 1.69 9.63 -11.71
C GLY A 193 1.51 11.16 -11.65
N LYS A 194 0.63 11.69 -12.51
CA LYS A 194 0.40 13.15 -12.62
C LYS A 194 -0.65 13.70 -11.66
N THR A 195 -1.43 12.83 -11.02
CA THR A 195 -2.51 13.19 -10.10
C THR A 195 -2.40 12.37 -8.82
N GLU A 196 -2.96 12.88 -7.72
CA GLU A 196 -2.99 12.16 -6.42
C GLU A 196 -3.62 10.78 -6.57
N LEU A 197 -4.71 10.68 -7.33
CA LEU A 197 -5.38 9.42 -7.63
C LEU A 197 -4.45 8.45 -8.36
N THR A 198 -3.75 8.90 -9.41
CA THR A 198 -2.82 8.06 -10.16
C THR A 198 -1.67 7.58 -9.29
N GLN A 199 -1.08 8.47 -8.48
CA GLN A 199 0.02 8.13 -7.58
C GLN A 199 -0.42 7.21 -6.44
N SER A 200 -1.65 7.34 -5.96
CA SER A 200 -2.21 6.42 -4.98
C SER A 200 -2.25 4.99 -5.54
N PHE A 201 -2.80 4.81 -6.74
CA PHE A 201 -2.82 3.49 -7.37
C PHE A 201 -1.43 2.99 -7.79
N GLU A 202 -0.53 3.89 -8.20
CA GLU A 202 0.88 3.59 -8.45
C GLU A 202 1.54 2.94 -7.24
N MET A 203 1.42 3.57 -6.06
CA MET A 203 1.98 3.07 -4.81
C MET A 203 1.39 1.71 -4.43
N LEU A 204 0.08 1.49 -4.64
CA LEU A 204 -0.56 0.19 -4.39
C LEU A 204 0.01 -0.90 -5.31
N LEU A 205 0.18 -0.59 -6.60
CA LEU A 205 0.73 -1.53 -7.56
C LEU A 205 2.17 -1.89 -7.21
N PHE A 206 3.02 -0.87 -7.05
CA PHE A 206 4.42 -1.05 -6.67
C PHE A 206 4.56 -1.85 -5.38
N GLY A 207 3.81 -1.46 -4.34
CA GLY A 207 3.81 -2.13 -3.06
C GLY A 207 3.38 -3.60 -3.12
N SER A 208 2.37 -3.90 -3.95
CA SER A 208 1.93 -5.28 -4.17
C SER A 208 3.05 -6.14 -4.79
N TYR A 209 3.77 -5.63 -5.78
CA TYR A 209 4.93 -6.31 -6.36
C TYR A 209 6.09 -6.47 -5.37
N VAL A 210 6.42 -5.44 -4.59
CA VAL A 210 7.46 -5.52 -3.55
C VAL A 210 7.12 -6.62 -2.54
N SER A 211 5.88 -6.63 -2.03
CA SER A 211 5.44 -7.65 -1.06
C SER A 211 5.46 -9.06 -1.64
N PHE A 212 5.12 -9.23 -2.92
CA PHE A 212 5.18 -10.50 -3.61
C PHE A 212 6.62 -10.99 -3.77
N TYR A 213 7.54 -10.13 -4.26
CA TYR A 213 8.94 -10.51 -4.43
C TYR A 213 9.63 -10.80 -3.10
N LEU A 214 9.31 -10.03 -2.06
CA LEU A 214 9.84 -10.31 -0.72
C LEU A 214 9.33 -11.65 -0.18
N ALA A 215 8.09 -12.06 -0.49
CA ALA A 215 7.60 -13.40 -0.14
C ALA A 215 8.40 -14.51 -0.82
N MET A 216 8.74 -14.32 -2.10
CA MET A 216 9.59 -15.27 -2.84
C MET A 216 10.99 -15.35 -2.24
N LEU A 217 11.60 -14.21 -1.91
CA LEU A 217 12.91 -14.15 -1.25
C LEU A 217 12.91 -14.80 0.14
N ASN A 218 11.79 -14.71 0.85
CA ASN A 218 11.59 -15.35 2.16
C ASN A 218 11.19 -16.83 2.05
N ASN A 219 11.01 -17.37 0.84
CA ASN A 219 10.52 -18.73 0.60
C ASN A 219 9.19 -19.04 1.30
N VAL A 220 8.26 -18.08 1.30
CA VAL A 220 6.92 -18.22 1.89
C VAL A 220 5.83 -18.06 0.85
N ASP A 221 4.71 -18.77 1.04
CA ASP A 221 3.51 -18.59 0.23
C ASP A 221 2.85 -17.23 0.57
N PRO A 222 2.62 -16.32 -0.39
CA PRO A 222 2.00 -15.02 -0.13
C PRO A 222 0.50 -15.07 0.17
N ALA A 223 -0.21 -16.14 -0.20
CA ALA A 223 -1.66 -16.21 -0.09
C ALA A 223 -2.21 -16.47 1.33
N PRO A 224 -1.74 -17.46 2.10
CA PRO A 224 -2.34 -17.81 3.39
C PRO A 224 -1.99 -16.80 4.49
N ILE A 225 -2.91 -16.67 5.47
CA ILE A 225 -2.79 -15.82 6.67
C ILE A 225 -3.08 -16.64 7.95
N PRO A 226 -2.30 -17.72 8.21
CA PRO A 226 -2.66 -18.75 9.18
C PRO A 226 -2.87 -18.24 10.60
N TRP A 227 -2.08 -17.24 11.05
CA TRP A 227 -2.25 -16.64 12.37
C TRP A 227 -3.55 -15.82 12.50
N VAL A 228 -3.99 -15.17 11.42
CA VAL A 228 -5.26 -14.44 11.40
C VAL A 228 -6.43 -15.43 11.40
N ASP A 229 -6.32 -16.53 10.66
CA ASP A 229 -7.35 -17.57 10.62
C ASP A 229 -7.45 -18.31 11.95
N TYR A 230 -6.32 -18.62 12.58
CA TYR A 230 -6.26 -19.12 13.95
C TYR A 230 -6.94 -18.16 14.93
N PHE A 231 -6.57 -16.87 14.91
CA PHE A 231 -7.15 -15.87 15.79
C PHE A 231 -8.67 -15.76 15.64
N LYS A 232 -9.19 -15.73 14.40
CA LYS A 232 -10.64 -15.73 14.14
C LYS A 232 -11.33 -16.97 14.69
N THR A 233 -10.70 -18.14 14.59
CA THR A 233 -11.23 -19.40 15.12
C THR A 233 -11.31 -19.40 16.64
N GLN A 234 -10.35 -18.77 17.33
CA GLN A 234 -10.37 -18.66 18.80
C GLN A 234 -11.38 -17.65 19.34
N LEU A 235 -11.86 -16.72 18.50
CA LEU A 235 -12.88 -15.73 18.87
C LEU A 235 -14.32 -16.17 18.56
N ALA A 236 -14.50 -17.24 17.77
CA ALA A 236 -15.80 -17.76 17.38
C ALA A 236 -16.42 -18.62 18.49
#